data_AF-A0A832MSX8-F1
#
_entry.id   AF-A0A832MSX8-F1
#
_cell.length_a   1.000
_cell.length_b   1.000
_cell.length_c   1.000
_cell.angle_alpha   90.00
_cell.angle_beta   90.00
_cell.angle_gamma   90.00
#
_symmetry.space_group_name_H-M   'P 1'
#
loop_
_entity.id
_entity.type
_entity.pdbx_description
1 polymer ?
#
loop_
_entity_poly.entity_id
_entity_poly.type
_entity_poly.pdbx_seq_one_letter_code
_entity_poly.pdbx_strand_id
1 'polypeptide(L)'
;MNSLKELTYKRIIPLTIISFSLVTKWWYVLPIDAPHSIMIGFPLVYSCEGWHTSMSEQYFILEFLIDLLFYFTVWFVLIYSIDRFIIKRKLNKIITIVLFGISGVSLLLTIFIVFNTDNMFYLKRNFEIKTIETQPKFIWKYIVRP
;
A
#
# COMPACT_ATOMS: atom_id res chain seq x y z
N MET A 1 15.89 -25.27 -9.14
CA MET A 1 15.70 -24.37 -8.00
C MET A 1 15.81 -22.97 -8.57
N ASN A 2 14.81 -22.11 -8.43
CA ASN A 2 14.92 -20.75 -8.96
C ASN A 2 15.96 -20.00 -8.13
N SER A 3 16.70 -19.09 -8.73
CA SER A 3 17.62 -18.26 -7.93
C SER A 3 16.82 -17.33 -7.01
N LEU A 4 17.43 -16.90 -5.89
CA LEU A 4 16.81 -15.92 -4.98
C LEU A 4 16.39 -14.65 -5.73
N LYS A 5 17.19 -14.22 -6.71
CA LYS A 5 16.91 -13.07 -7.58
C LYS A 5 15.62 -13.28 -8.38
N GLU A 6 15.45 -14.46 -8.98
CA GLU A 6 14.25 -14.78 -9.75
C GLU A 6 13.01 -14.89 -8.88
N LEU A 7 13.12 -15.49 -7.70
CA LEU A 7 12.00 -15.58 -6.76
C LEU A 7 11.54 -14.18 -6.33
N THR A 8 12.50 -13.31 -6.02
CA THR A 8 12.24 -11.93 -5.59
C THR A 8 11.57 -11.14 -6.71
N TYR A 9 12.17 -11.12 -7.89
CA TYR A 9 11.69 -10.32 -9.01
C TYR A 9 10.37 -10.83 -9.58
N LYS A 10 10.23 -12.16 -9.75
CA LYS A 10 9.08 -12.74 -10.48
C LYS A 10 7.85 -13.00 -9.59
N ARG A 11 7.99 -12.98 -8.26
CA ARG A 11 6.86 -13.24 -7.34
C ARG A 11 6.74 -12.20 -6.23
N ILE A 12 7.82 -11.96 -5.48
CA ILE A 12 7.74 -11.12 -4.27
C ILE A 12 7.38 -9.68 -4.65
N ILE A 13 8.03 -9.09 -5.66
CA ILE A 13 7.74 -7.72 -6.09
C ILE A 13 6.30 -7.57 -6.60
N PRO A 14 5.81 -8.38 -7.57
CA PRO A 14 4.42 -8.29 -8.03
C PRO A 14 3.39 -8.46 -6.90
N LEU A 15 3.59 -9.44 -6.00
CA LEU A 15 2.68 -9.65 -4.86
C LEU A 15 2.69 -8.49 -3.87
N THR A 16 3.86 -7.87 -3.66
CA THR A 16 4.00 -6.67 -2.83
C THR A 16 3.16 -5.55 -3.41
N ILE A 17 3.30 -5.26 -4.71
CA ILE A 17 2.53 -4.19 -5.39
C ILE A 17 1.02 -4.45 -5.28
N ILE A 18 0.58 -5.66 -5.64
CA ILE A 18 -0.85 -6.02 -5.58
C ILE A 18 -1.40 -5.88 -4.16
N SER A 19 -0.68 -6.38 -3.16
CA SER A 19 -1.13 -6.34 -1.78
C SER A 19 -1.12 -4.93 -1.21
N PHE A 20 -0.09 -4.14 -1.52
CA PHE A 20 -0.01 -2.74 -1.11
C PHE A 20 -1.17 -1.93 -1.69
N SER A 21 -1.55 -2.17 -2.95
CA SER A 21 -2.67 -1.48 -3.59
C SER A 21 -4.05 -1.92 -3.09
N LEU A 22 -4.24 -3.20 -2.74
CA LEU A 22 -5.56 -3.76 -2.42
C LEU A 22 -5.81 -3.89 -0.91
N VAL A 23 -4.80 -4.29 -0.15
CA VAL A 23 -4.88 -4.53 1.28
C VAL A 23 -4.33 -3.32 1.98
N THR A 24 -5.18 -2.40 2.40
CA THR A 24 -4.80 -1.26 3.23
C THR A 24 -5.91 -0.99 4.25
N LYS A 25 -5.75 0.03 5.08
CA LYS A 25 -6.61 0.28 6.24
C LYS A 25 -7.03 1.74 6.27
N TRP A 26 -8.30 1.98 6.60
CA TRP A 26 -8.83 3.31 6.94
C TRP A 26 -8.55 3.57 8.41
N TRP A 27 -8.06 4.77 8.67
CA TRP A 27 -7.84 5.33 9.98
C TRP A 27 -8.80 6.50 10.12
N TYR A 28 -9.78 6.36 11.00
CA TYR A 28 -10.63 7.46 11.38
C TYR A 28 -9.97 8.22 12.53
N VAL A 29 -9.55 9.46 12.25
CA VAL A 29 -8.71 10.21 13.16
C VAL A 29 -9.17 11.66 13.31
N LEU A 30 -8.78 12.24 14.44
CA LEU A 30 -8.84 13.67 14.72
C LEU A 30 -7.44 14.25 14.61
N PRO A 31 -7.12 14.97 13.52
CA PRO A 31 -5.97 15.86 13.51
C PRO A 31 -6.19 16.98 14.53
N ILE A 32 -5.13 17.45 15.19
CA ILE A 32 -5.24 18.56 16.16
C ILE A 32 -5.68 19.86 15.47
N ASP A 33 -5.20 20.09 14.25
CA ASP A 33 -5.38 21.35 13.51
C ASP A 33 -6.30 21.22 12.28
N ALA A 34 -7.11 20.16 12.21
CA ALA A 34 -7.96 19.91 11.05
C ALA A 34 -9.25 19.15 11.40
N PRO A 35 -10.26 19.19 10.51
CA PRO A 35 -11.50 18.46 10.72
C PRO A 35 -11.27 16.95 10.76
N HIS A 36 -12.27 16.23 11.28
CA HIS A 36 -12.31 14.78 11.30
C HIS A 36 -11.98 14.25 9.90
N SER A 37 -10.93 13.46 9.80
CA SER A 37 -10.43 13.01 8.51
C SER A 37 -10.21 11.52 8.51
N ILE A 38 -10.38 10.99 7.32
CA ILE A 38 -10.03 9.63 7.00
C ILE A 38 -8.60 9.66 6.49
N MET A 39 -7.78 8.76 7.01
CA MET A 39 -6.45 8.52 6.48
C MET A 39 -6.28 7.07 6.07
N ILE A 40 -5.33 6.82 5.18
CA ILE A 40 -5.11 5.53 4.53
C ILE A 40 -3.66 5.09 4.77
N GLY A 41 -3.50 3.80 5.07
CA GLY A 41 -2.21 3.14 5.11
C GLY A 41 -2.18 1.93 6.04
N PHE A 42 -1.16 1.09 5.92
CA PHE A 42 -0.93 -0.02 6.83
C PHE A 42 0.52 -0.53 6.73
N PRO A 43 1.24 -0.72 7.85
CA PRO A 43 0.81 -0.52 9.23
C PRO A 43 0.73 0.95 9.66
N LEU A 44 1.32 1.89 8.94
CA LEU A 44 1.30 3.31 9.25
C LEU A 44 0.30 4.05 8.36
N VAL A 45 0.07 5.33 8.66
CA VAL A 45 -0.72 6.21 7.78
C VAL A 45 0.23 6.88 6.80
N TYR A 46 0.06 6.63 5.51
CA TYR A 46 0.89 7.24 4.47
C TYR A 46 0.15 8.28 3.61
N SER A 47 -1.18 8.34 3.68
CA SER A 47 -1.98 9.27 2.87
C SER A 47 -3.23 9.74 3.60
N CYS A 48 -3.65 10.98 3.31
CA CYS A 48 -4.93 11.52 3.76
C CYS A 48 -5.47 12.60 2.82
N GLU A 49 -6.77 12.89 2.91
CA GLU A 49 -7.39 13.98 2.17
C GLU A 49 -6.68 15.32 2.45
N GLY A 50 -6.47 16.14 1.42
CA GLY A 50 -6.03 17.51 1.54
C GLY A 50 -7.15 18.41 2.05
N TRP A 51 -6.86 19.26 3.03
CA TRP A 51 -7.88 20.04 3.72
C TRP A 51 -8.25 21.36 3.04
N HIS A 52 -7.45 21.81 2.07
CA HIS A 52 -7.59 23.13 1.44
C HIS A 52 -8.09 23.07 -0.01
N THR A 53 -7.95 21.93 -0.69
CA THR A 53 -8.32 21.75 -2.10
C THR A 53 -9.13 20.47 -2.27
N SER A 54 -10.30 20.57 -2.89
CA SER A 54 -11.13 19.41 -3.20
C SER A 54 -10.36 18.40 -4.04
N MET A 55 -10.47 17.11 -3.71
CA MET A 55 -9.81 16.01 -4.45
C MET A 55 -8.27 16.03 -4.41
N SER A 56 -7.66 16.87 -3.57
CA SER A 56 -6.23 16.79 -3.28
C SER A 56 -5.95 15.73 -2.22
N GLU A 57 -4.80 15.07 -2.33
CA GLU A 57 -4.29 14.12 -1.34
C GLU A 57 -2.95 14.60 -0.77
N GLN A 58 -2.71 14.30 0.49
CA GLN A 58 -1.41 14.46 1.14
C GLN A 58 -0.74 13.10 1.25
N TYR A 59 0.54 13.02 0.87
CA TYR A 59 1.33 11.79 0.97
C TYR A 59 2.53 11.99 1.91
N PHE A 60 2.76 11.00 2.77
CA PHE A 60 3.86 10.97 3.73
C PHE A 60 4.88 9.91 3.30
N ILE A 61 6.03 10.37 2.78
CA ILE A 61 6.98 9.54 2.04
C ILE A 61 7.62 8.47 2.94
N LEU A 62 8.03 8.83 4.17
CA LEU A 62 8.67 7.87 5.08
C LEU A 62 7.70 6.77 5.51
N GLU A 63 6.47 7.13 5.87
CA GLU A 63 5.42 6.20 6.24
C GLU A 63 5.06 5.29 5.05
N PHE A 64 4.97 5.85 3.84
CA PHE A 64 4.79 5.07 2.60
C PHE A 64 5.91 4.04 2.40
N LEU A 65 7.16 4.45 2.58
CA LEU A 65 8.32 3.56 2.41
C LEU A 65 8.34 2.45 3.47
N ILE A 66 8.02 2.78 4.72
CA ILE A 66 7.92 1.79 5.81
C ILE A 66 6.82 0.78 5.50
N ASP A 67 5.65 1.26 5.06
CA ASP A 67 4.55 0.38 4.68
C ASP A 67 4.95 -0.51 3.50
N LEU A 68 5.52 0.05 2.43
CA LEU A 68 5.98 -0.73 1.28
C LEU A 68 7.01 -1.81 1.68
N LEU A 69 7.96 -1.46 2.56
CA LEU A 69 8.93 -2.40 3.11
C LEU A 69 8.25 -3.48 3.94
N PHE A 70 7.23 -3.14 4.73
CA PHE A 70 6.47 -4.11 5.51
C PHE A 70 5.82 -5.17 4.60
N TYR A 71 5.09 -4.77 3.54
CA TYR A 71 4.52 -5.73 2.59
C TYR A 71 5.58 -6.57 1.90
N PHE A 72 6.69 -5.95 1.50
CA PHE A 72 7.80 -6.66 0.89
C PHE A 72 8.37 -7.72 1.83
N THR A 73 8.61 -7.37 3.09
CA THR A 73 9.13 -8.30 4.11
C THR A 73 8.17 -9.44 4.38
N VAL A 74 6.86 -9.16 4.48
CA VAL A 74 5.83 -10.20 4.67
C VAL A 74 5.88 -11.21 3.52
N TRP A 75 5.84 -10.75 2.27
CA TRP A 75 5.89 -11.64 1.11
C TRP A 75 7.23 -12.33 0.94
N PHE A 76 8.32 -11.63 1.26
CA PHE A 76 9.66 -12.20 1.23
C PHE A 76 9.73 -13.38 2.20
N VAL A 77 9.36 -13.19 3.47
CA VAL A 77 9.38 -14.25 4.48
C VAL A 77 8.46 -15.41 4.10
N LEU A 78 7.23 -15.14 3.68
CA LEU A 78 6.27 -16.19 3.30
C LEU A 78 6.75 -17.01 2.10
N ILE A 79 7.08 -16.35 0.98
CA ILE A 79 7.46 -17.03 -0.26
C ILE A 79 8.82 -17.72 -0.10
N TYR A 80 9.77 -17.08 0.57
CA TYR A 80 11.08 -17.69 0.87
C TYR A 80 10.92 -18.93 1.75
N SER A 81 10.09 -18.85 2.80
CA SER A 81 9.86 -20.01 3.68
C SER A 81 9.17 -21.16 2.95
N ILE A 82 8.18 -20.87 2.10
CA ILE A 82 7.50 -21.89 1.29
C ILE A 82 8.47 -22.55 0.30
N ASP A 83 9.29 -21.77 -0.40
CA ASP A 83 10.26 -22.28 -1.38
C ASP A 83 11.38 -23.09 -0.72
N ARG A 84 11.83 -22.66 0.46
CA ARG A 84 12.90 -23.32 1.22
C ARG A 84 12.45 -24.59 1.93
N PHE A 85 11.30 -24.56 2.61
CA PHE A 85 10.91 -25.62 3.55
C PHE A 85 9.79 -26.54 3.06
N ILE A 86 8.91 -26.06 2.17
CA ILE A 86 7.67 -26.79 1.84
C ILE A 86 7.76 -27.40 0.44
N ILE A 87 7.97 -26.59 -0.61
CA ILE A 87 7.90 -27.05 -1.99
C ILE A 87 8.99 -26.41 -2.86
N LYS A 88 9.87 -27.23 -3.46
CA LYS A 88 10.77 -26.82 -4.54
C LYS A 88 10.00 -26.66 -5.85
N ARG A 89 9.33 -25.52 -6.05
CA ARG A 89 8.44 -25.28 -7.21
C ARG A 89 9.18 -24.62 -8.39
N LYS A 90 9.07 -25.17 -9.59
CA LYS A 90 9.45 -24.46 -10.83
C LYS A 90 8.49 -23.28 -11.06
N LEU A 91 9.00 -22.14 -11.53
CA LEU A 91 8.17 -20.99 -11.87
C LEU A 91 7.30 -21.28 -13.10
N ASN A 92 5.98 -21.18 -12.96
CA ASN A 92 5.07 -21.24 -14.11
C ASN A 92 5.08 -19.88 -14.81
N LYS A 93 5.38 -19.90 -16.11
CA LYS A 93 5.44 -18.71 -16.96
C LYS A 93 4.09 -17.98 -17.00
N ILE A 94 2.98 -18.70 -17.11
CA ILE A 94 1.62 -18.12 -17.18
C ILE A 94 1.30 -17.35 -15.89
N ILE A 95 1.51 -17.99 -14.73
CA ILE A 95 1.26 -17.35 -13.42
C ILE A 95 2.11 -16.08 -13.27
N THR A 96 3.36 -16.13 -13.73
CA THR A 96 4.26 -14.97 -13.67
C THR A 96 3.72 -13.83 -14.54
N ILE A 97 3.32 -14.11 -15.79
CA ILE A 97 2.75 -13.10 -16.70
C ILE A 97 1.49 -12.46 -16.10
N VAL A 98 0.58 -13.27 -15.55
CA VAL A 98 -0.65 -12.76 -14.92
C VAL A 98 -0.33 -11.88 -13.72
N LEU A 99 0.58 -12.31 -12.82
CA LEU A 99 1.01 -11.51 -11.68
C LEU A 99 1.59 -10.16 -12.10
N PHE A 100 2.47 -10.16 -13.11
CA PHE A 100 3.02 -8.92 -13.64
C PHE A 100 1.94 -8.03 -14.25
N GLY A 101 1.00 -8.59 -15.03
CA GLY A 101 -0.11 -7.86 -15.61
C GLY A 101 -0.96 -7.14 -14.56
N ILE A 102 -1.38 -7.87 -13.52
CA ILE A 102 -2.18 -7.28 -12.42
C ILE A 102 -1.36 -6.21 -11.68
N SER A 103 -0.11 -6.51 -11.30
CA SER A 103 0.74 -5.54 -10.61
C SER A 103 0.99 -4.28 -11.43
N GLY A 104 1.19 -4.42 -12.75
CA GLY A 104 1.40 -3.30 -13.66
C GLY A 104 0.19 -2.40 -13.75
N VAL A 105 -1.01 -2.98 -13.89
CA VAL A 105 -2.27 -2.23 -13.89
C VAL A 105 -2.48 -1.51 -12.56
N SER A 106 -2.31 -2.19 -11.42
CA SER A 106 -2.44 -1.57 -10.09
C SER A 106 -1.48 -0.41 -9.89
N LEU A 107 -0.23 -0.55 -10.35
CA LEU A 107 0.79 0.47 -10.25
C LEU A 107 0.48 1.68 -11.16
N LEU A 108 0.06 1.44 -12.40
CA LEU A 108 -0.34 2.51 -13.32
C LEU A 108 -1.54 3.32 -12.80
N LEU A 109 -2.56 2.64 -12.26
CA LEU A 109 -3.70 3.31 -11.64
C LEU A 109 -3.28 4.17 -10.44
N THR A 110 -2.38 3.64 -9.61
CA THR A 110 -1.86 4.37 -8.44
C THR A 110 -1.06 5.61 -8.89
N ILE A 111 -0.16 5.46 -9.86
CA ILE A 111 0.61 6.59 -10.43
C ILE A 111 -0.32 7.65 -10.99
N PHE A 112 -1.37 7.25 -11.72
CA PHE A 112 -2.34 8.18 -12.28
C PHE A 112 -3.03 9.05 -11.21
N ILE A 113 -3.41 8.46 -10.07
CA ILE A 113 -4.01 9.20 -8.94
C ILE A 113 -2.99 10.14 -8.29
N VAL A 114 -1.74 9.67 -8.12
CA VAL A 114 -0.67 10.43 -7.47
C VAL A 114 -0.21 11.61 -8.32
N PHE A 115 -0.32 11.54 -9.65
CA PHE A 115 0.09 12.59 -10.58
C PHE A 115 -0.79 13.85 -10.59
N ASN A 116 -1.87 13.91 -9.79
CA ASN A 116 -2.64 15.12 -9.64
C ASN A 116 -1.77 16.26 -9.08
N THR A 117 -1.74 17.41 -9.75
CA THR A 117 -0.90 18.57 -9.40
C THR A 117 -1.24 19.18 -8.05
N ASP A 118 -2.47 18.97 -7.58
CA ASP A 118 -2.94 19.50 -6.30
C ASP A 118 -2.49 18.62 -5.12
N ASN A 119 -1.89 17.45 -5.38
CA ASN A 119 -1.38 16.58 -4.34
C ASN A 119 -0.15 17.18 -3.65
N MET A 120 -0.10 17.04 -2.33
CA MET A 120 1.00 17.52 -1.50
C MET A 120 1.85 16.36 -1.01
N PHE A 121 3.17 16.53 -1.04
CA PHE A 121 4.12 15.50 -0.59
C PHE A 121 4.94 16.04 0.57
N TYR A 122 4.91 15.31 1.68
CA TYR A 122 5.70 15.59 2.86
C TYR A 122 6.65 14.44 3.13
N LEU A 123 7.85 14.75 3.62
CA LEU A 123 8.81 13.71 3.97
C LEU A 123 8.27 12.82 5.09
N LYS A 124 7.67 13.43 6.11
CA LYS A 124 7.06 12.79 7.28
C LYS A 124 5.78 13.54 7.62
N ARG A 125 4.80 12.87 8.21
CA ARG A 125 3.63 13.54 8.77
C ARG A 125 4.06 14.57 9.83
N ASN A 126 3.59 15.80 9.68
CA ASN A 126 3.99 16.98 10.47
C ASN A 126 2.95 17.43 11.51
N PHE A 127 1.82 16.74 11.61
CA PHE A 127 0.78 17.00 12.59
C PHE A 127 0.53 15.74 13.42
N GLU A 128 0.00 15.88 14.63
CA GLU A 128 -0.41 14.74 15.45
C GLU A 128 -1.84 14.29 15.11
N ILE A 129 -2.12 13.01 15.35
CA ILE A 129 -3.43 12.42 15.13
C ILE A 129 -3.87 11.67 16.37
N LYS A 130 -5.13 11.84 16.74
CA LYS A 130 -5.79 10.97 17.72
C LYS A 130 -6.64 9.97 16.96
N THR A 131 -6.24 8.69 17.01
CA THR A 131 -7.00 7.61 16.39
C THR A 131 -8.28 7.34 17.17
N ILE A 132 -9.42 7.43 16.50
CA ILE A 132 -10.72 7.07 17.08
C ILE A 132 -11.02 5.61 16.75
N GLU A 133 -11.01 5.27 15.47
CA GLU A 133 -11.36 3.94 14.99
C GLU A 133 -10.48 3.57 13.79
N THR A 134 -10.32 2.28 13.57
CA THR A 134 -9.65 1.80 12.38
C THR A 134 -10.33 0.60 11.76
N GLN A 135 -10.42 0.56 10.43
CA GLN A 135 -11.14 -0.48 9.70
C GLN A 135 -10.39 -0.88 8.41
N PRO A 136 -10.46 -2.15 7.95
CA PRO A 136 -9.91 -2.53 6.66
C PRO A 136 -10.52 -1.74 5.49
N LYS A 137 -9.72 -1.41 4.46
CA LYS A 137 -10.19 -0.71 3.27
C LYS A 137 -10.85 -1.66 2.29
N PHE A 138 -12.14 -1.46 2.08
CA PHE A 138 -12.90 -2.07 1.01
C PHE A 138 -13.42 -0.99 0.06
N ILE A 139 -13.28 -1.20 -1.25
CA ILE A 139 -13.64 -0.22 -2.28
C ILE A 139 -15.14 0.14 -2.24
N TRP A 140 -15.99 -0.82 -1.84
CA TRP A 140 -17.45 -0.65 -1.82
C TRP A 140 -18.01 -0.13 -0.48
N LYS A 141 -17.16 0.09 0.53
CA LYS A 141 -17.63 0.50 1.86
C LYS A 141 -17.54 2.02 1.99
N TYR A 142 -18.70 2.68 1.98
CA TYR A 142 -18.80 4.09 2.38
C TYR A 142 -18.75 4.19 3.90
N ILE A 143 -17.82 4.99 4.42
CA ILE A 143 -17.73 5.26 5.86
C ILE A 143 -18.45 6.57 6.13
N VAL A 144 -19.53 6.48 6.92
CA VAL A 144 -20.25 7.65 7.41
C VAL A 144 -19.36 8.30 8.49
N ARG A 145 -18.96 9.55 8.25
CA ARG A 145 -18.32 10.38 9.29
C ARG A 145 -19.38 10.60 10.39
N PRO A 146 -19.14 10.25 11.66
CA PRO A 146 -20.04 10.64 12.74
C PRO A 146 -20.16 12.17 12.86
#